data_AF-A0A1Y6C1S1-F1
#
_entry.id   AF-A0A1Y6C1S1-F1
#
_cell.length_a   1.000
_cell.length_b   1.000
_cell.length_c   1.000
_cell.angle_alpha   90.00
_cell.angle_beta   90.00
_cell.angle_gamma   90.00
#
_symmetry.space_group_name_H-M   'P 1'
#
loop_
_entity.id
_entity.type
_entity.pdbx_description
1 polymer ?
#
loop_
_entity_poly.entity_id
_entity_poly.type
_entity_poly.pdbx_seq_one_letter_code
_entity_poly.pdbx_strand_id
1 'polypeptide(L)'
;MASKKDESQWSPERKRLKIQSTDTPQTLPYGHNRGSAPIIPTSYDSMKKKALKAMFEHAEIQLTPLHQQMSYLRIKKEKLLLLPGHCSKDDEIAAQTSLNLIDEQVDFIQNQVQSIQEKYLISMEILKAKFSFVPVHGQTYYLYQKGNERVLMLVGPNQWQLDSHTLYIATVKLMADASWHVLAISDEIELDFEALKKGGKS
;
A
#
# COMPACT_ATOMS: atom_id res chain seq x y z
N MET A 1 24.70 -36.82 43.87
CA MET A 1 23.37 -36.21 43.70
C MET A 1 23.28 -35.04 44.68
N ALA A 2 23.33 -33.79 44.21
CA ALA A 2 23.25 -32.63 45.08
C ALA A 2 21.79 -32.34 45.44
N SER A 3 21.47 -32.40 46.74
CA SER A 3 20.13 -32.13 47.26
C SER A 3 19.74 -30.68 46.99
N LYS A 4 18.63 -30.46 46.26
CA LYS A 4 18.12 -29.11 45.98
C LYS A 4 17.68 -28.49 47.31
N LYS A 5 18.31 -27.37 47.71
CA LYS A 5 17.85 -26.57 48.84
C LYS A 5 16.44 -26.04 48.58
N ASP A 6 15.58 -26.15 49.58
CA ASP A 6 14.18 -25.74 49.55
C ASP A 6 14.03 -24.21 49.31
N GLU A 7 13.29 -23.84 48.26
CA GLU A 7 13.10 -22.45 47.80
C GLU A 7 12.25 -21.60 48.76
N SER A 8 11.58 -22.23 49.73
CA SER A 8 10.79 -21.56 50.75
C SER A 8 11.61 -20.58 51.61
N GLN A 9 12.89 -20.90 51.88
CA GLN A 9 13.78 -20.10 52.74
C GLN A 9 14.48 -18.94 52.02
N TRP A 10 14.09 -18.63 50.79
CA TRP A 10 14.81 -17.64 50.01
C TRP A 10 14.47 -16.19 50.42
N SER A 11 15.49 -15.39 50.75
CA SER A 11 15.43 -13.92 50.88
C SER A 11 14.71 -13.21 49.71
N PRO A 12 14.03 -12.07 49.96
CA PRO A 12 13.20 -11.38 48.96
C PRO A 12 13.95 -10.87 47.71
N GLU A 13 15.13 -10.25 47.87
CA GLU A 13 15.98 -9.81 46.74
C GLU A 13 16.41 -10.97 45.85
N ARG A 14 16.73 -12.05 46.55
CA ARG A 14 17.02 -13.36 46.07
C ARG A 14 15.98 -13.79 44.98
N LYS A 15 14.71 -13.86 45.40
CA LYS A 15 13.55 -14.23 44.55
C LYS A 15 13.35 -13.25 43.39
N ARG A 16 13.62 -11.95 43.58
CA ARG A 16 13.55 -10.93 42.52
C ARG A 16 14.58 -11.18 41.40
N LEU A 17 15.79 -11.61 41.74
CA LEU A 17 16.84 -11.91 40.77
C LEU A 17 16.52 -13.12 39.87
N LYS A 18 15.72 -14.08 40.36
CA LYS A 18 15.31 -15.24 39.55
C LYS A 18 14.29 -14.88 38.48
N ILE A 19 13.39 -13.93 38.76
CA ILE A 19 12.40 -13.43 37.80
C ILE A 19 13.09 -12.70 36.63
N GLN A 20 14.27 -12.12 36.85
CA GLN A 20 15.06 -11.43 35.81
C GLN A 20 16.02 -12.34 35.06
N SER A 21 16.14 -13.61 35.46
CA SER A 21 17.02 -14.59 34.83
C SER A 21 16.19 -15.46 33.89
N THR A 22 16.25 -15.18 32.59
CA THR A 22 15.61 -16.01 31.55
C THR A 22 15.95 -17.49 31.76
N ASP A 23 14.95 -18.37 31.75
CA ASP A 23 15.07 -19.79 32.15
C ASP A 23 16.08 -20.63 31.33
N THR A 24 16.57 -20.12 30.20
CA THR A 24 17.54 -20.79 29.33
C THR A 24 18.64 -19.82 28.86
N PRO A 25 19.75 -19.66 29.61
CA PRO A 25 20.80 -18.67 29.32
C PRO A 25 21.67 -19.00 28.08
N GLN A 26 21.41 -20.11 27.38
CA GLN A 26 22.21 -20.55 26.22
C GLN A 26 21.40 -20.74 24.93
N THR A 27 20.09 -20.45 24.94
CA THR A 27 19.27 -20.53 23.74
C THR A 27 19.12 -19.13 23.17
N LEU A 28 20.10 -18.74 22.37
CA LEU A 28 19.93 -17.59 21.51
C LEU A 28 18.89 -17.96 20.43
N PRO A 29 18.01 -17.02 20.01
CA PRO A 29 16.91 -17.29 19.07
C PRO A 29 17.38 -17.57 17.62
N TYR A 30 18.69 -17.55 17.35
CA TYR A 30 19.27 -17.80 16.04
C TYR A 30 20.26 -18.97 16.09
N GLY A 31 20.63 -19.51 14.92
CA GLY A 31 21.62 -20.58 14.84
C GLY A 31 23.03 -20.07 15.16
N HIS A 32 23.73 -20.73 16.09
CA HIS A 32 25.09 -20.36 16.53
C HIS A 32 26.16 -21.42 16.23
N ASN A 33 25.89 -22.34 15.30
CA ASN A 33 26.86 -23.33 14.81
C ASN A 33 27.05 -23.18 13.29
N ARG A 34 28.22 -23.57 12.77
CA ARG A 34 28.51 -23.51 11.31
C ARG A 34 27.65 -24.46 10.46
N GLY A 35 26.77 -25.25 11.10
CA GLY A 35 25.79 -26.13 10.47
C GLY A 35 24.34 -25.66 10.61
N SER A 36 24.08 -24.51 11.25
CA SER A 36 22.74 -23.92 11.23
C SER A 36 22.43 -23.46 9.82
N ALA A 37 21.19 -23.67 9.38
CA ALA A 37 20.75 -23.26 8.06
C ALA A 37 21.19 -21.82 7.76
N PRO A 38 21.88 -21.56 6.64
CA PRO A 38 22.29 -20.20 6.29
C PRO A 38 21.04 -19.33 6.19
N ILE A 39 20.99 -18.25 6.99
CA ILE A 39 19.99 -17.20 6.83
C ILE A 39 20.41 -16.40 5.60
N ILE A 40 19.96 -16.85 4.43
CA ILE A 40 20.02 -16.05 3.21
C ILE A 40 19.19 -14.78 3.49
N PRO A 41 19.58 -13.58 3.02
CA PRO A 41 18.75 -12.39 3.15
C PRO A 41 17.52 -12.51 2.24
N THR A 42 16.59 -13.37 2.64
CA THR A 42 15.21 -13.48 2.17
C THR A 42 14.42 -12.22 2.49
N SER A 43 14.98 -11.28 3.26
CA SER A 43 14.23 -10.13 3.81
C SER A 43 13.64 -9.26 2.72
N TYR A 44 14.37 -8.97 1.62
CA TYR A 44 13.82 -8.08 0.59
C TYR A 44 12.73 -8.74 -0.25
N ASP A 45 12.96 -9.95 -0.76
CA ASP A 45 11.94 -10.65 -1.55
C ASP A 45 10.71 -11.01 -0.71
N SER A 46 10.88 -11.35 0.57
CA SER A 46 9.74 -11.54 1.48
C SER A 46 9.03 -10.22 1.81
N MET A 47 9.77 -9.11 2.01
CA MET A 47 9.18 -7.78 2.16
C MET A 47 8.37 -7.38 0.93
N LYS A 48 8.85 -7.63 -0.29
CA LYS A 48 8.10 -7.39 -1.53
C LYS A 48 6.79 -8.16 -1.58
N LYS A 49 6.82 -9.46 -1.27
CA LYS A 49 5.61 -10.30 -1.28
C LYS A 49 4.60 -9.81 -0.24
N LYS A 50 5.07 -9.45 0.96
CA LYS A 50 4.22 -8.87 2.00
C LYS A 50 3.63 -7.52 1.58
N ALA A 51 4.47 -6.65 1.01
CA ALA A 51 4.09 -5.35 0.49
C ALA A 51 3.02 -5.46 -0.60
N LEU A 52 3.23 -6.34 -1.58
CA LEU A 52 2.28 -6.61 -2.66
C LEU A 52 0.93 -7.05 -2.11
N LYS A 53 0.93 -8.00 -1.16
CA LYS A 53 -0.30 -8.47 -0.52
C LYS A 53 -1.03 -7.34 0.21
N ALA A 54 -0.33 -6.57 1.03
CA ALA A 54 -0.92 -5.46 1.77
C ALA A 54 -1.48 -4.37 0.83
N MET A 55 -0.77 -4.03 -0.25
CA MET A 55 -1.25 -3.08 -1.25
C MET A 55 -2.52 -3.56 -1.96
N PHE A 56 -2.58 -4.85 -2.32
CA PHE A 56 -3.76 -5.44 -2.93
C PHE A 56 -4.95 -5.37 -1.98
N GLU A 57 -4.77 -5.79 -0.72
CA GLU A 57 -5.79 -5.70 0.32
C GLU A 57 -6.26 -4.26 0.52
N HIS A 58 -5.34 -3.29 0.57
CA HIS A 58 -5.68 -1.87 0.67
C HIS A 58 -6.48 -1.37 -0.54
N ALA A 59 -6.10 -1.76 -1.76
CA ALA A 59 -6.81 -1.38 -2.97
C ALA A 59 -8.23 -1.96 -3.00
N GLU A 60 -8.39 -3.23 -2.62
CA GLU A 60 -9.70 -3.89 -2.53
C GLU A 60 -10.61 -3.19 -1.50
N ILE A 61 -10.07 -2.87 -0.32
CA ILE A 61 -10.79 -2.14 0.72
C ILE A 61 -11.27 -0.77 0.20
N GLN A 62 -10.45 -0.05 -0.56
CA GLN A 62 -10.80 1.27 -1.11
C GLN A 62 -11.81 1.19 -2.27
N LEU A 63 -11.71 0.17 -3.11
CA LEU A 63 -12.59 -0.01 -4.27
C LEU A 63 -13.98 -0.51 -3.88
N THR A 64 -14.09 -1.31 -2.81
CA THR A 64 -15.35 -1.95 -2.42
C THR A 64 -16.51 -0.96 -2.20
N PRO A 65 -16.35 0.13 -1.41
CA PRO A 65 -17.42 1.11 -1.23
C PRO A 65 -17.81 1.83 -2.53
N LEU A 66 -16.83 2.12 -3.40
CA LEU A 66 -17.07 2.77 -4.68
C LEU A 66 -17.90 1.89 -5.61
N HIS A 67 -17.58 0.60 -5.66
CA HIS A 67 -18.38 -0.38 -6.41
C HIS A 67 -19.82 -0.47 -5.90
N GLN A 68 -20.00 -0.51 -4.58
CA GLN A 68 -21.33 -0.53 -3.97
C GLN A 68 -22.11 0.74 -4.31
N GLN A 69 -21.50 1.92 -4.17
CA GLN A 69 -22.12 3.19 -4.50
C GLN A 69 -22.51 3.26 -5.99
N MET A 70 -21.61 2.84 -6.89
CA MET A 70 -21.86 2.81 -8.32
C MET A 70 -23.03 1.88 -8.67
N SER A 71 -23.12 0.71 -8.03
CA SER A 71 -24.24 -0.22 -8.20
C SER A 71 -25.57 0.38 -7.76
N TYR A 72 -25.59 1.10 -6.64
CA TYR A 72 -26.77 1.80 -6.13
C TYR A 72 -27.21 2.92 -7.07
N LEU A 73 -26.27 3.76 -7.53
CA LEU A 73 -26.56 4.85 -8.47
C LEU A 73 -27.13 4.33 -9.79
N ARG A 74 -26.61 3.20 -10.28
CA ARG A 74 -27.15 2.52 -11.47
C ARG A 74 -28.61 2.13 -11.29
N ILE A 75 -28.96 1.46 -10.18
CA ILE A 75 -30.33 1.06 -9.87
C ILE A 75 -31.24 2.28 -9.70
N LYS A 76 -30.75 3.33 -9.02
CA LYS A 76 -31.47 4.59 -8.83
C LYS A 76 -31.79 5.24 -10.18
N LYS A 77 -30.81 5.30 -11.09
CA LYS A 77 -30.97 5.82 -12.46
C LYS A 77 -31.98 5.00 -13.25
N GLU A 78 -31.88 3.67 -13.20
CA GLU A 78 -32.84 2.76 -13.84
C GLU A 78 -34.27 3.00 -13.36
N LYS A 79 -34.48 3.13 -12.05
CA LYS A 79 -35.80 3.42 -11.49
C LYS A 79 -36.36 4.76 -11.95
N LEU A 80 -35.52 5.79 -12.09
CA LEU A 80 -35.92 7.10 -12.61
C LEU A 80 -36.33 7.02 -14.09
N LEU A 81 -35.68 6.17 -14.89
CA LEU A 81 -36.00 5.96 -16.30
C LEU A 81 -37.29 5.15 -16.53
N LEU A 82 -37.71 4.35 -15.54
CA LEU A 82 -38.90 3.50 -15.62
C LEU A 82 -40.20 4.21 -15.15
N LEU A 83 -40.17 5.52 -14.84
CA LEU A 83 -41.35 6.24 -14.34
C LEU A 83 -42.46 6.34 -15.43
N PRO A 84 -43.74 6.15 -15.06
CA PRO A 84 -44.85 6.15 -16.02
C PRO A 84 -45.08 7.55 -16.64
N GLY A 85 -45.44 7.59 -17.93
CA GLY A 85 -45.58 8.78 -18.78
C GLY A 85 -46.74 9.74 -18.47
N HIS A 86 -47.15 9.86 -17.20
CA HIS A 86 -48.17 10.80 -16.72
C HIS A 86 -47.64 11.69 -15.59
N CYS A 87 -46.39 12.14 -15.67
CA CYS A 87 -45.87 13.12 -14.71
C CYS A 87 -46.04 14.56 -15.23
N SER A 88 -46.22 15.49 -14.30
CA SER A 88 -46.32 16.92 -14.62
C SER A 88 -45.01 17.41 -15.27
N LYS A 89 -45.04 18.50 -16.02
CA LYS A 89 -43.81 19.13 -16.55
C LYS A 89 -42.79 19.43 -15.44
N ASP A 90 -43.28 19.77 -14.26
CA ASP A 90 -42.43 20.04 -13.08
C ASP A 90 -41.73 18.75 -12.58
N ASP A 91 -42.39 17.60 -12.69
CA ASP A 91 -41.85 16.30 -12.33
C ASP A 91 -40.80 15.83 -13.35
N GLU A 92 -41.01 16.09 -14.64
CA GLU A 92 -40.02 15.84 -15.70
C GLU A 92 -38.74 16.63 -15.44
N ILE A 93 -38.87 17.92 -15.09
CA ILE A 93 -37.73 18.78 -14.77
C ILE A 93 -36.99 18.23 -13.54
N ALA A 94 -37.70 17.86 -12.47
CA ALA A 94 -37.10 17.31 -11.27
C ALA A 94 -36.38 15.97 -11.51
N ALA A 95 -36.94 15.11 -12.38
CA ALA A 95 -36.31 13.86 -12.79
C ALA A 95 -35.02 14.14 -13.59
N GLN A 96 -35.05 15.08 -14.54
CA GLN A 96 -33.87 15.46 -15.30
C GLN A 96 -32.76 16.03 -14.41
N THR A 97 -33.09 16.91 -13.46
CA THR A 97 -32.12 17.41 -12.48
C THR A 97 -31.49 16.27 -11.68
N SER A 98 -32.29 15.29 -11.27
CA SER A 98 -31.79 14.12 -10.54
C SER A 98 -30.85 13.25 -11.36
N LEU A 99 -31.12 13.10 -12.66
CA LEU A 99 -30.23 12.38 -13.58
C LEU A 99 -28.89 13.09 -13.75
N ASN A 100 -28.90 14.42 -13.91
CA ASN A 100 -27.67 15.21 -14.01
C ASN A 100 -26.81 15.06 -12.74
N LEU A 101 -27.42 15.11 -11.55
CA LEU A 101 -26.71 14.91 -10.29
C LEU A 101 -26.11 13.49 -10.18
N ILE A 102 -26.82 12.48 -10.66
CA ILE A 102 -26.28 11.11 -10.69
C ILE A 102 -25.06 11.06 -11.60
N ASP A 103 -25.10 11.70 -12.77
CA ASP A 103 -23.97 11.71 -13.71
C ASP A 103 -22.74 12.42 -13.10
N GLU A 104 -22.93 13.55 -12.42
CA GLU A 104 -21.85 14.22 -11.66
C GLU A 104 -21.25 13.31 -10.57
N GLN A 105 -22.10 12.56 -9.85
CA GLN A 105 -21.64 11.60 -8.85
C GLN A 105 -20.84 10.45 -9.48
N VAL A 106 -21.23 9.99 -10.66
CA VAL A 106 -20.51 8.97 -11.40
C VAL A 106 -19.13 9.47 -11.82
N ASP A 107 -19.04 10.69 -12.34
CA ASP A 107 -17.76 11.31 -12.72
C ASP A 107 -16.82 11.43 -11.52
N PHE A 108 -17.33 11.86 -10.36
CA PHE A 108 -16.54 11.91 -9.14
C PHE A 108 -16.02 10.53 -8.71
N ILE A 109 -16.85 9.49 -8.74
CA ILE A 109 -16.42 8.12 -8.41
C ILE A 109 -15.38 7.63 -9.40
N GLN A 110 -15.54 7.91 -10.69
CA GLN A 110 -14.56 7.53 -11.71
C GLN A 110 -13.18 8.15 -11.43
N ASN A 111 -13.15 9.43 -11.07
CA ASN A 111 -11.91 10.12 -10.66
C ASN A 111 -11.30 9.48 -9.41
N GLN A 112 -12.12 9.09 -8.43
CA GLN A 112 -11.64 8.37 -7.25
C GLN A 112 -11.02 7.02 -7.62
N VAL A 113 -11.70 6.22 -8.46
CA VAL A 113 -11.20 4.92 -8.93
C VAL A 113 -9.88 5.09 -9.68
N GLN A 114 -9.80 6.06 -10.59
CA GLN A 114 -8.58 6.36 -11.33
C GLN A 114 -7.42 6.69 -10.38
N SER A 115 -7.65 7.58 -9.40
CA SER A 115 -6.61 7.92 -8.42
C SER A 115 -6.12 6.72 -7.59
N ILE A 116 -7.01 5.77 -7.27
CA ILE A 116 -6.66 4.54 -6.55
C ILE A 116 -5.80 3.64 -7.46
N GLN A 117 -6.20 3.50 -8.72
CA GLN A 117 -5.46 2.72 -9.71
C GLN A 117 -4.07 3.28 -9.96
N GLU A 118 -3.92 4.60 -10.12
CA GLU A 118 -2.62 5.27 -10.32
C GLU A 118 -1.67 5.00 -9.14
N LYS A 119 -2.18 5.17 -7.91
CA LYS A 119 -1.41 4.90 -6.69
C LYS A 119 -0.98 3.43 -6.61
N TYR A 120 -1.87 2.50 -6.98
CA TYR A 120 -1.55 1.07 -7.02
C TYR A 120 -0.47 0.76 -8.07
N LEU A 121 -0.55 1.34 -9.27
CA LEU A 121 0.45 1.15 -10.32
C LEU A 121 1.82 1.67 -9.91
N ILE A 122 1.91 2.89 -9.37
CA ILE A 122 3.16 3.43 -8.84
C ILE A 122 3.73 2.49 -7.78
N SER A 123 2.89 2.00 -6.87
CA SER A 123 3.31 1.06 -5.83
C SER A 123 3.88 -0.24 -6.40
N MET A 124 3.29 -0.76 -7.47
CA MET A 124 3.79 -1.92 -8.20
C MET A 124 5.13 -1.65 -8.91
N GLU A 125 5.31 -0.45 -9.47
CA GLU A 125 6.57 -0.04 -10.10
C GLU A 125 7.69 0.10 -9.07
N ILE A 126 7.40 0.55 -7.84
CA ILE A 126 8.40 0.63 -6.76
C ILE A 126 8.94 -0.76 -6.38
N LEU A 127 8.11 -1.81 -6.41
CA LEU A 127 8.56 -3.18 -6.13
C LEU A 127 9.57 -3.70 -7.17
N LYS A 128 9.56 -3.14 -8.38
CA LYS A 128 10.51 -3.45 -9.47
C LYS A 128 11.70 -2.49 -9.51
N ALA A 129 11.57 -1.31 -8.91
CA ALA A 129 12.58 -0.27 -8.96
C ALA A 129 13.91 -0.72 -8.33
N LYS A 130 15.01 -0.22 -8.89
CA LYS A 130 16.34 -0.43 -8.34
C LYS A 130 16.63 0.63 -7.27
N PHE A 131 17.32 0.22 -6.22
CA PHE A 131 17.83 1.14 -5.20
C PHE A 131 19.07 0.58 -4.53
N SER A 132 19.90 1.47 -3.99
CA SER A 132 21.20 1.15 -3.38
C SER A 132 21.21 1.28 -1.86
N PHE A 133 20.04 1.39 -1.22
CA PHE A 133 19.91 1.57 0.22
C PHE A 133 19.00 0.52 0.87
N VAL A 134 19.08 0.39 2.20
CA VAL A 134 18.15 -0.46 2.97
C VAL A 134 16.91 0.36 3.33
N PRO A 135 15.71 0.00 2.85
CA PRO A 135 14.51 0.77 3.14
C PRO A 135 14.12 0.66 4.62
N VAL A 136 13.70 1.78 5.20
CA VAL A 136 13.33 1.93 6.61
C VAL A 136 11.86 2.32 6.68
N HIS A 137 11.11 1.59 7.51
CA HIS A 137 9.69 1.85 7.71
C HIS A 137 9.48 3.26 8.29
N GLY A 138 8.41 3.92 7.86
CA GLY A 138 8.04 5.28 8.27
C GLY A 138 8.80 6.39 7.53
N GLN A 139 9.79 6.07 6.71
CA GLN A 139 10.53 7.07 5.93
C GLN A 139 9.89 7.34 4.57
N THR A 140 10.12 8.57 4.09
CA THR A 140 9.69 9.05 2.78
C THR A 140 10.83 8.91 1.77
N TYR A 141 10.47 8.49 0.56
CA TYR A 141 11.35 8.23 -0.56
C TYR A 141 10.76 8.82 -1.84
N TYR A 142 11.59 8.94 -2.86
CA TYR A 142 11.25 9.60 -4.11
C TYR A 142 11.57 8.66 -5.28
N LEU A 143 10.58 8.44 -6.13
CA LEU A 143 10.71 7.60 -7.32
C LEU A 143 11.05 8.47 -8.52
N TYR A 144 12.09 8.07 -9.26
CA TYR A 144 12.55 8.73 -10.47
C TYR A 144 12.64 7.77 -11.66
N GLN A 145 12.42 8.30 -12.86
CA GLN A 145 12.72 7.64 -14.13
C GLN A 145 14.11 8.07 -14.55
N LYS A 146 15.05 7.13 -14.68
CA LYS A 146 16.40 7.39 -15.17
C LYS A 146 16.63 6.56 -16.44
N GLY A 147 16.52 7.18 -17.61
CA GLY A 147 16.54 6.47 -18.88
C GLY A 147 15.38 5.48 -19.00
N ASN A 148 15.67 4.17 -19.05
CA ASN A 148 14.65 3.10 -19.11
C ASN A 148 14.38 2.42 -17.76
N GLU A 149 15.02 2.86 -16.67
CA GLU A 149 14.91 2.21 -15.37
C GLU A 149 14.24 3.12 -14.34
N ARG A 150 13.43 2.51 -13.46
CA ARG A 150 12.86 3.16 -12.27
C ARG A 150 13.86 3.06 -11.12
N VAL A 151 14.17 4.20 -10.51
CA VAL A 151 15.12 4.28 -9.39
C VAL A 151 14.45 4.95 -8.20
N LEU A 152 14.56 4.33 -7.03
CA LEU A 152 14.10 4.91 -5.77
C LEU A 152 15.28 5.61 -5.08
N MET A 153 15.06 6.81 -4.55
CA MET A 153 16.08 7.64 -3.89
C MET A 153 15.54 8.26 -2.59
N LEU A 154 16.44 8.69 -1.69
CA LEU A 154 16.09 9.39 -0.44
C LEU A 154 15.91 10.90 -0.61
N VAL A 155 16.45 11.48 -1.68
CA VAL A 155 16.50 12.93 -1.89
C VAL A 155 15.36 13.37 -2.80
N GLY A 156 14.64 14.40 -2.38
CA GLY A 156 13.53 14.96 -3.16
C GLY A 156 13.98 15.90 -4.29
N PRO A 157 13.10 16.18 -5.26
CA PRO A 157 13.45 17.02 -6.42
C PRO A 157 13.81 18.45 -6.03
N ASN A 158 13.31 18.93 -4.89
CA ASN A 158 13.59 20.28 -4.38
C ASN A 158 14.94 20.40 -3.66
N GLN A 159 15.61 19.27 -3.39
CA GLN A 159 16.84 19.20 -2.60
C GLN A 159 18.07 18.88 -3.45
N TRP A 160 17.87 18.57 -4.73
CA TRP A 160 18.93 18.19 -5.65
C TRP A 160 18.58 18.66 -7.07
N GLN A 161 19.57 19.14 -7.81
CA GLN A 161 19.38 19.47 -9.22
C GLN A 161 19.33 18.17 -10.03
N LEU A 162 18.17 17.82 -10.58
CA LEU A 162 18.04 16.63 -11.41
C LEU A 162 18.89 16.78 -12.67
N ASP A 163 19.66 15.74 -12.97
CA ASP A 163 20.29 15.60 -14.28
C ASP A 163 19.19 15.58 -15.36
N SER A 164 19.51 16.04 -16.58
CA SER A 164 18.55 16.08 -17.72
C SER A 164 17.89 14.74 -18.09
N HIS A 165 18.42 13.62 -17.59
CA HIS A 165 17.93 12.27 -17.85
C HIS A 165 17.16 11.66 -16.67
N THR A 166 16.95 12.43 -15.60
CA THR A 166 16.22 12.00 -14.40
C THR A 166 14.91 12.77 -14.34
N LEU A 167 13.79 12.06 -14.33
CA LEU A 167 12.45 12.67 -14.24
C LEU A 167 11.76 12.22 -12.95
N TYR A 168 11.22 13.17 -12.20
CA TYR A 168 10.51 12.91 -10.95
C TYR A 168 9.12 12.32 -11.21
N ILE A 169 8.79 11.22 -10.51
CA ILE A 169 7.51 10.52 -10.68
C ILE A 169 6.60 10.69 -9.50
N ALA A 170 7.08 10.33 -8.31
CA ALA A 170 6.22 10.27 -7.14
C ALA A 170 7.02 10.35 -5.84
N THR A 171 6.38 10.87 -4.81
CA THR A 171 6.84 10.84 -3.43
C THR A 171 6.06 9.77 -2.71
N VAL A 172 6.76 8.84 -2.06
CA VAL A 172 6.16 7.67 -1.42
C VAL A 172 6.70 7.45 -0.02
N LYS A 173 5.90 6.85 0.84
CA LYS A 173 6.28 6.52 2.22
C LYS A 173 6.20 5.02 2.41
N LEU A 174 7.23 4.44 3.03
CA LEU A 174 7.18 3.04 3.43
C LEU A 174 6.40 2.90 4.73
N MET A 175 5.36 2.10 4.74
CA MET A 175 4.50 1.85 5.89
C MET A 175 5.02 0.67 6.73
N ALA A 176 4.55 0.53 7.98
CA ALA A 176 5.00 -0.48 8.95
C ALA A 176 4.71 -1.94 8.50
N ASP A 177 3.73 -2.14 7.64
CA ASP A 177 3.35 -3.42 7.04
C ASP A 177 4.13 -3.74 5.76
N ALA A 178 5.14 -2.93 5.43
CA ALA A 178 5.92 -2.91 4.20
C ALA A 178 5.17 -2.41 2.95
N SER A 179 3.92 -1.93 3.07
CA SER A 179 3.22 -1.31 1.95
C SER A 179 3.81 0.06 1.60
N TRP A 180 3.72 0.46 0.33
CA TRP A 180 4.12 1.79 -0.13
C TRP A 180 2.87 2.66 -0.21
N HIS A 181 2.91 3.83 0.43
CA HIS A 181 1.84 4.81 0.36
C HIS A 181 2.30 6.01 -0.48
N VAL A 182 1.57 6.31 -1.55
CA VAL A 182 1.87 7.43 -2.44
C VAL A 182 1.33 8.73 -1.84
N LEU A 183 2.24 9.68 -1.59
CA LEU A 183 1.92 10.99 -1.00
C LEU A 183 1.69 12.06 -2.06
N ALA A 184 2.47 12.04 -3.14
CA ALA A 184 2.37 12.96 -4.26
C ALA A 184 2.77 12.27 -5.55
N ILE A 185 2.11 12.64 -6.64
CA ILE A 185 2.39 12.19 -8.01
C ILE A 185 2.82 13.43 -8.79
N SER A 186 3.76 13.27 -9.71
CA SER A 186 4.17 14.34 -10.63
C SER A 186 3.08 14.58 -11.67
N ASP A 187 2.70 15.84 -11.87
CA ASP A 187 1.72 16.23 -12.89
C ASP A 187 2.27 16.06 -14.33
N GLU A 188 3.59 15.89 -14.47
CA GLU A 188 4.26 15.75 -15.77
C GLU A 188 4.20 14.32 -16.34
N ILE A 189 3.57 13.38 -15.62
CA ILE A 189 3.50 11.98 -16.04
C ILE A 189 2.06 11.57 -16.27
N GLU A 190 1.73 11.32 -17.53
CA GLU A 190 0.59 10.48 -17.89
C GLU A 190 0.95 9.02 -17.60
N LEU A 191 0.36 8.45 -16.56
CA LEU A 191 0.42 7.02 -16.32
C LEU A 191 -0.50 6.33 -17.32
N ASP A 192 0.08 5.86 -18.42
CA ASP A 192 -0.66 5.24 -19.52
C ASP A 192 -1.26 3.89 -19.10
N PHE A 193 -2.54 3.90 -18.71
CA PHE A 193 -3.30 2.68 -18.37
C PHE A 193 -3.50 1.74 -19.57
N GLU A 194 -3.43 2.25 -20.80
CA GLU A 194 -3.61 1.46 -22.01
C GLU A 194 -2.48 0.44 -22.24
N ALA A 195 -1.26 0.74 -21.80
CA ALA A 195 -0.12 -0.17 -21.92
C ALA A 195 -0.35 -1.50 -21.18
N LEU A 196 -1.12 -1.47 -20.07
CA LEU A 196 -1.43 -2.67 -19.28
C LEU A 196 -2.56 -3.51 -19.88
N LYS A 197 -3.50 -2.90 -20.62
CA LYS A 197 -4.55 -3.66 -21.34
C LYS A 197 -4.00 -4.49 -22.49
N LYS A 198 -2.90 -4.06 -23.13
CA LYS A 198 -2.29 -4.77 -24.28
C LYS A 198 -1.43 -5.98 -23.87
N GLY A 199 -1.07 -6.13 -22.60
CA GLY A 199 -0.25 -7.24 -22.10
C GLY A 199 -0.99 -8.54 -21.76
N GLY A 200 -2.32 -8.60 -21.96
CA GLY A 200 -3.16 -9.77 -21.65
C GLY A 200 -3.39 -10.75 -22.80
N LYS A 201 -2.74 -10.58 -23.95
CA LYS A 201 -2.74 -11.55 -25.05
C LYS A 201 -1.31 -11.98 -25.34
N SER A 202 -0.86 -13.03 -24.66
CA SER A 202 0.23 -13.89 -25.08
C SER A 202 -0.12 -15.33 -24.76
#